data_AF-A0A2V8JHM5-F1
#
_entry.id   AF-A0A2V8JHM5-F1
#
_cell.length_a   1.000
_cell.length_b   1.000
_cell.length_c   1.000
_cell.angle_alpha   90.00
_cell.angle_beta   90.00
_cell.angle_gamma   90.00
#
_symmetry.space_group_name_H-M   'P 1'
#
loop_
_entity.id
_entity.type
_entity.pdbx_description
1 polymer ?
#
loop_
_entity_poly.entity_id
_entity_poly.type
_entity_poly.pdbx_seq_one_letter_code
_entity_poly.pdbx_strand_id
1 'polypeptide(L)' 'MKRLLLCGVFLALPSTAWATWSVLAVDQKTGRLVIASATCVAFEPPQSLMGVQAVIVPGKGVAACQAALDT' A
#
# COMPACT_ATOMS: atom_id res chain seq x y z
N MET A 1 -36.76 16.74 -0.14
CA MET A 1 -36.68 15.31 0.22
C MET A 1 -36.10 14.43 -0.89
N LYS A 2 -36.69 14.34 -2.10
CA LYS A 2 -36.13 13.54 -3.22
C LYS A 2 -34.66 13.85 -3.58
N ARG A 3 -34.26 15.13 -3.56
CA ARG A 3 -32.86 15.54 -3.82
C ARG A 3 -31.87 15.09 -2.74
N LEU A 4 -32.30 15.09 -1.48
CA LEU A 4 -31.51 14.58 -0.35
C LEU A 4 -31.36 13.06 -0.41
N LEU A 5 -32.45 12.36 -0.78
CA LEU A 5 -32.41 10.91 -1.05
C LEU A 5 -31.45 10.59 -2.20
N LEU A 6 -31.50 11.36 -3.30
CA LEU A 6 -30.56 11.18 -4.43
C LEU A 6 -29.10 11.39 -4.00
N CYS A 7 -28.80 12.47 -3.27
CA CYS A 7 -27.45 12.71 -2.73
C CYS A 7 -27.00 11.58 -1.80
N GLY A 8 -27.89 11.07 -0.94
CA GLY A 8 -27.60 9.94 -0.06
C GLY A 8 -27.24 8.67 -0.83
N VAL A 9 -27.94 8.40 -1.94
CA VAL A 9 -27.61 7.26 -2.83
C VAL A 9 -26.24 7.44 -3.48
N PHE A 10 -25.91 8.64 -3.95
CA PHE A 10 -24.59 8.91 -4.55
C PHE A 10 -23.42 8.77 -3.56
N LEU A 11 -23.62 9.16 -2.30
CA LEU A 11 -22.60 9.00 -1.24
C LEU A 11 -22.40 7.55 -0.80
N ALA A 12 -23.37 6.67 -1.04
CA ALA A 12 -23.31 5.25 -0.68
C ALA A 12 -22.66 4.39 -1.78
N LEU A 13 -22.36 4.95 -2.95
CA LEU A 13 -21.68 4.21 -4.02
C LEU A 13 -20.21 3.98 -3.62
N PRO A 14 -19.66 2.76 -3.77
CA PRO A 14 -18.25 2.50 -3.52
C PRO A 14 -17.39 3.34 -4.47
N SER A 15 -16.47 4.12 -3.91
CA SER A 15 -15.45 4.84 -4.67
C SER A 15 -14.17 4.02 -4.73
N THR A 16 -13.46 4.06 -5.85
CA THR A 16 -12.11 3.48 -5.95
C THR A 16 -11.16 4.26 -5.05
N ALA A 17 -10.62 3.60 -4.03
CA ALA A 17 -9.51 4.12 -3.25
C ALA A 17 -8.21 3.63 -3.89
N TRP A 18 -7.37 4.56 -4.36
CA TRP A 18 -6.01 4.24 -4.81
C TRP A 18 -5.07 4.48 -3.64
N ALA A 19 -4.73 3.39 -2.96
CA ALA A 19 -3.95 3.44 -1.75
C ALA A 19 -2.86 2.37 -1.77
N THR A 20 -1.64 2.81 -1.48
CA THR A 20 -0.47 1.95 -1.31
C THR A 20 0.12 2.25 0.07
N TRP A 21 0.18 1.23 0.93
CA TRP A 21 0.65 1.37 2.31
C TRP A 21 1.88 0.50 2.53
N SER A 22 2.84 1.02 3.28
CA SER A 22 4.03 0.29 3.72
C SER A 22 4.33 0.58 5.19
N VAL A 23 4.66 -0.47 5.93
CA VAL A 23 5.09 -0.40 7.33
C VAL A 23 6.46 -1.03 7.46
N LEU A 24 7.38 -0.27 8.06
CA LEU A 24 8.68 -0.76 8.47
C LEU A 24 8.68 -0.86 9.99
N ALA A 25 8.98 -2.04 10.52
CA ALA A 25 9.06 -2.29 11.95
C ALA A 25 10.46 -2.76 12.33
N VAL A 26 10.95 -2.24 13.46
CA VAL A 26 12.21 -2.66 14.08
C VAL A 26 11.87 -3.34 15.41
N ASP A 27 12.26 -4.60 15.55
CA ASP A 27 12.30 -5.24 16.87
C ASP A 27 13.57 -4.77 17.59
N GLN A 28 13.40 -3.88 18.58
CA GLN A 28 14.51 -3.30 19.33
C GLN A 28 15.26 -4.31 20.20
N LYS A 29 14.65 -5.45 20.55
CA LYS A 29 15.31 -6.48 21.37
C LYS A 29 16.28 -7.32 20.55
N THR A 30 15.92 -7.63 19.30
CA THR A 30 16.70 -8.51 18.43
C THR A 30 17.44 -7.78 17.31
N GLY A 31 17.11 -6.51 17.07
CA GLY A 31 17.59 -5.75 15.91
C GLY A 31 16.97 -6.19 14.59
N ARG A 32 15.94 -7.06 14.61
CA ARG A 32 15.30 -7.56 13.40
C ARG A 32 14.46 -6.47 12.73
N LEU A 33 14.58 -6.37 11.41
CA LEU A 33 13.79 -5.48 10.57
C LEU A 33 12.75 -6.28 9.79
N VAL A 34 11.53 -5.74 9.73
CA VAL A 34 10.43 -6.29 8.94
C VAL A 34 9.83 -5.18 8.10
N ILE A 35 9.53 -5.50 6.84
CA ILE A 35 8.75 -4.65 5.94
C ILE A 35 7.49 -5.41 5.54
N ALA A 36 6.35 -4.72 5.59
CA ALA A 36 5.06 -5.24 5.15
C ALA A 36 4.34 -4.14 4.35
N SER A 37 3.72 -4.53 3.24
CA SER A 37 3.09 -3.58 2.33
C SER A 37 1.82 -4.15 1.71
N ALA A 38 0.93 -3.26 1.26
CA ALA A 38 -0.27 -3.59 0.49
C ALA A 38 -0.52 -2.49 -0.54
N THR A 39 -1.02 -2.86 -1.72
CA THR A 39 -1.33 -1.91 -2.79
C THR A 39 -2.53 -2.40 -3.59
N CYS A 40 -3.30 -1.46 -4.14
CA CYS A 40 -4.36 -1.73 -5.10
C CYS A 40 -3.85 -1.85 -6.54
N VAL A 41 -2.55 -1.65 -6.77
CA VAL A 41 -1.93 -1.81 -8.09
C VAL A 41 -1.86 -3.30 -8.44
N ALA A 42 -2.49 -3.68 -9.55
CA ALA A 42 -2.38 -5.01 -10.12
C ALA A 42 -1.17 -5.09 -11.05
N PHE A 43 -0.40 -6.17 -10.94
CA PHE A 43 0.78 -6.43 -11.78
C PHE A 43 0.47 -7.54 -12.76
N GLU A 44 0.86 -7.37 -14.02
CA GLU A 44 0.76 -8.40 -15.06
C GLU A 44 2.13 -8.62 -15.71
N PRO A 45 2.78 -9.78 -15.47
CA PRO A 45 2.33 -10.88 -14.61
C PRO A 45 2.37 -10.51 -13.11
N PRO A 46 1.68 -11.25 -12.22
CA PRO A 46 1.69 -11.00 -10.79
C PRO A 46 3.11 -10.98 -10.22
N GLN A 47 3.45 -9.92 -9.47
CA GLN A 47 4.76 -9.76 -8.85
C GLN A 47 4.64 -9.69 -7.33
N SER A 48 5.69 -10.17 -6.64
CA SER A 48 5.82 -9.93 -5.20
C SER A 48 6.17 -8.46 -4.94
N LEU A 49 5.77 -7.92 -3.79
CA LEU A 49 6.09 -6.54 -3.40
C LEU A 49 7.61 -6.28 -3.27
N MET A 50 8.41 -7.35 -3.12
CA MET A 50 9.88 -7.26 -3.16
C MET A 50 10.41 -6.96 -4.57
N GLY A 51 9.73 -7.42 -5.62
CA GLY A 51 10.11 -7.09 -7.01
C GLY A 51 9.74 -5.67 -7.44
N VAL A 52 9.06 -4.93 -6.55
CA VAL A 52 8.26 -3.77 -6.93
C VAL A 52 8.59 -2.56 -6.06
N GLN A 53 8.54 -2.71 -4.73
CA GLN A 53 8.68 -1.58 -3.79
C GLN A 53 9.56 -1.87 -2.57
N ALA A 54 9.70 -3.12 -2.13
CA ALA A 54 10.47 -3.42 -0.93
C ALA A 54 11.96 -3.59 -1.25
N VAL A 55 12.79 -2.72 -0.67
CA VAL A 55 14.25 -2.76 -0.77
C VAL A 55 14.81 -3.35 0.52
N ILE A 56 15.62 -4.40 0.40
CA ILE A 56 16.29 -5.06 1.52
C ILE A 56 17.78 -5.12 1.22
N VAL A 57 18.59 -4.47 2.06
CA VAL A 57 20.05 -4.51 1.95
C VAL A 57 20.62 -5.17 3.20
N PRO A 58 21.05 -6.45 3.12
CA PRO A 58 21.64 -7.16 4.25
C PRO A 58 22.79 -6.38 4.87
N GLY A 59 22.77 -6.25 6.20
CA GLY A 59 23.77 -5.49 6.95
C GLY A 59 23.66 -3.96 6.87
N LYS A 60 22.69 -3.40 6.13
CA LYS A 60 22.43 -1.94 6.08
C LYS A 60 21.03 -1.54 6.52
N GLY A 61 19.98 -2.17 5.99
CA GLY A 61 18.61 -1.80 6.33
C GLY A 61 17.55 -2.19 5.30
N VAL A 62 16.34 -1.65 5.48
CA VAL A 62 15.18 -1.85 4.59
C VAL A 62 14.54 -0.51 4.24
N ALA A 63 13.93 -0.41 3.06
CA ALA A 63 13.22 0.78 2.58
C ALA A 63 11.99 0.40 1.73
N ALA A 64 11.02 1.31 1.61
CA ALA A 64 9.90 1.20 0.70
C ALA A 64 10.02 2.27 -0.41
N CYS A 65 9.93 1.87 -1.67
CA CYS A 65 10.02 2.73 -2.84
C CYS A 65 8.74 2.63 -3.67
N GLN A 66 7.78 3.53 -3.42
CA GLN A 66 6.37 3.36 -3.86
C GLN A 66 5.96 4.33 -4.98
N ALA A 67 6.69 5.43 -5.17
CA ALA A 67 6.29 6.56 -6.02
C ALA A 67 6.16 6.23 -7.52
N ALA A 68 6.78 5.15 -8.02
CA ALA A 68 6.72 4.79 -9.44
C ALA A 68 5.40 4.09 -9.83
N LEU A 69 4.57 3.71 -8.86
CA LEU A 69 3.40 2.85 -9.06
C LEU A 69 2.10 3.49 -8.58
N ASP A 70 2.20 4.58 -7.81
CA ASP A 70 1.06 5.35 -7.30
C ASP A 70 0.58 6.38 -8.36
N THR A 71 0.23 5.91 -9.55
CA THR A 71 -0.35 6.72 -10.65
C THR A 71 -1.75 6.24 -11.00
#